data_AF-A0A378FMV3-F1
#
_entry.id   AF-A0A378FMV3-F1
#
_cell.length_a   1.000
_cell.length_b   1.000
_cell.length_c   1.000
_cell.angle_alpha   90.00
_cell.angle_beta   90.00
_cell.angle_gamma   90.00
#
_symmetry.space_group_name_H-M   'P 1'
#
loop_
_entity.id
_entity.type
_entity.pdbx_description
1 polymer ?
#
loop_
_entity_poly.entity_id
_entity_poly.type
_entity_poly.pdbx_seq_one_letter_code
_entity_poly.pdbx_strand_id
1 'polypeptide(L)' 'MLLMRWPKSGKKQPRALAAAFFQPVRDTDQIPAAIARLKQQRDSFDRVYGNCTDAYQELNVHEGIGSLAELLAFVSQ' A
#
# COMPACT_ATOMS: atom_id res chain seq x y z
N MET A 1 5.88 -2.10 -0.54
CA MET A 1 4.84 -1.18 -1.05
C MET A 1 5.09 0.20 -0.45
N LEU A 2 5.76 1.07 -1.21
CA LEU A 2 5.99 2.47 -0.84
C LEU A 2 4.80 3.27 -1.41
N LEU A 3 3.90 3.78 -0.58
CA LEU A 3 2.93 4.79 -1.05
C LEU A 3 3.68 6.10 -1.20
N MET A 4 4.25 6.33 -2.37
CA MET A 4 4.91 7.58 -2.74
C MET A 4 4.34 8.06 -4.08
N ARG A 5 3.70 9.23 -4.06
CA ARG A 5 3.54 10.08 -5.23
C ARG A 5 4.54 11.24 -5.09
N TRP A 6 5.43 11.40 -6.05
CA TRP A 6 6.33 12.56 -6.22
C TRP A 6 6.03 13.12 -7.62
N PRO A 7 5.94 14.45 -7.89
CA PRO A 7 6.99 15.41 -7.54
C PRO A 7 6.62 16.88 -7.20
N LYS A 8 5.37 17.39 -7.28
CA LYS A 8 5.14 18.86 -7.21
C LYS A 8 3.87 19.40 -6.53
N SER A 9 2.93 18.60 -6.04
CA SER A 9 1.66 19.16 -5.53
C SER A 9 0.98 18.22 -4.54
N GLY A 10 1.02 18.53 -3.24
CA GLY A 10 0.18 17.83 -2.27
C GLY A 10 0.54 18.14 -0.83
N LYS A 11 -0.38 18.80 -0.11
CA LYS A 11 -0.25 19.11 1.33
C LYS A 11 -0.36 17.86 2.24
N LYS A 12 -0.45 16.65 1.69
CA LYS A 12 -0.69 15.39 2.44
C LYS A 12 0.63 14.66 2.66
N GLN A 13 0.94 14.35 3.91
CA GLN A 13 2.20 13.70 4.29
C GLN A 13 2.21 12.21 3.89
N PRO A 14 3.36 11.68 3.42
CA PRO A 14 3.51 10.24 3.19
C PRO A 14 3.34 9.48 4.50
N ARG A 15 2.69 8.31 4.45
CA ARG A 15 2.43 7.46 5.60
C ARG A 15 3.06 6.08 5.39
N ALA A 16 3.85 5.65 6.36
CA ALA A 16 4.46 4.33 6.35
C ALA A 16 3.43 3.27 6.74
N LEU A 17 3.30 2.20 5.94
CA LEU A 17 2.50 1.03 6.28
C LEU A 17 3.21 0.07 7.25
N ALA A 18 4.47 0.36 7.63
CA ALA A 18 5.26 -0.47 8.54
C ALA A 18 4.60 -0.68 9.92
N ALA A 19 3.68 0.23 10.32
CA ALA A 19 2.86 0.07 11.51
C ALA A 19 2.03 -1.24 11.52
N ALA A 20 1.71 -1.80 10.35
CA ALA A 20 1.02 -3.10 10.21
C ALA A 20 1.78 -4.27 10.87
N PHE A 21 3.08 -4.09 11.12
CA PHE A 21 3.98 -5.11 11.65
C PHE A 21 4.57 -4.75 13.01
N PHE A 22 4.05 -3.72 13.69
CA PHE A 22 4.47 -3.41 15.06
C PHE A 22 4.21 -4.59 16.00
N GLN A 23 3.11 -5.32 15.75
CA GLN A 23 2.92 -6.66 16.27
C GLN A 23 3.38 -7.70 15.22
N PRO A 24 4.21 -8.68 15.62
CA PRO A 24 4.63 -9.75 14.71
C PRO A 24 3.45 -10.47 14.06
N VAL A 25 3.63 -10.90 12.81
CA VAL A 25 2.68 -11.80 12.15
C VAL A 25 2.87 -13.20 12.73
N ARG A 26 1.82 -13.75 13.33
CA ARG A 26 1.79 -15.10 13.88
C ARG A 26 0.62 -15.82 13.24
N ASP A 27 0.90 -16.52 12.16
CA ASP A 27 -0.06 -17.31 11.41
C ASP A 27 0.66 -18.55 10.85
N THR A 28 -0.10 -19.61 10.57
CA THR A 28 0.40 -20.78 9.83
C THR A 28 0.81 -20.35 8.42
N ASP A 29 0.00 -19.48 7.79
CA ASP A 29 0.26 -18.92 6.46
C ASP A 29 0.67 -17.45 6.55
N GLN A 30 1.94 -17.22 6.85
CA GLN A 30 2.45 -15.88 7.18
C GLN A 30 2.38 -14.87 6.03
N ILE A 31 2.57 -15.31 4.78
CA ILE A 31 2.57 -14.41 3.60
C ILE A 31 1.16 -13.82 3.36
N PRO A 32 0.09 -14.63 3.21
CA PRO A 32 -1.27 -14.11 3.14
C PRO A 32 -1.64 -13.21 4.33
N ALA A 33 -1.29 -13.62 5.56
CA ALA A 33 -1.58 -12.84 6.76
C ALA A 33 -0.86 -11.47 6.75
N ALA A 34 0.40 -11.42 6.30
CA ALA A 34 1.17 -10.18 6.17
C ALA A 34 0.57 -9.25 5.11
N ILE A 35 0.15 -9.80 3.97
CA ILE A 35 -0.51 -9.04 2.89
C ILE A 35 -1.84 -8.46 3.38
N ALA A 36 -2.66 -9.26 4.07
CA ALA A 36 -3.93 -8.82 4.63
C ALA A 36 -3.76 -7.67 5.63
N ARG A 37 -2.77 -7.76 6.54
CA ARG A 37 -2.48 -6.66 7.47
C ARG A 37 -2.00 -5.38 6.79
N LEU A 38 -1.21 -5.50 5.72
CA LEU A 38 -0.80 -4.35 4.91
C LEU A 38 -2.00 -3.65 4.26
N LYS A 39 -2.91 -4.42 3.64
CA LYS A 39 -4.14 -3.91 3.04
C LYS A 39 -5.03 -3.23 4.09
N GLN A 40 -5.23 -3.88 5.23
CA GLN A 40 -6.00 -3.33 6.35
C GLN A 40 -5.41 -2.02 6.89
N GLN A 41 -4.08 -1.90 7.00
CA GLN A 41 -3.42 -0.68 7.46
C GLN A 41 -3.62 0.48 6.47
N ARG A 42 -3.54 0.21 5.16
CA ARG A 42 -3.87 1.19 4.10
C ARG A 42 -5.31 1.66 4.25
N ASP A 43 -6.26 0.73 4.29
CA ASP A 43 -7.69 1.04 4.36
C ASP A 43 -8.04 1.80 5.65
N SER A 44 -7.34 1.50 6.75
CA SER A 44 -7.47 2.25 8.02
C SER A 44 -7.02 3.70 7.89
N PHE A 45 -5.95 3.97 7.13
CA PHE A 45 -5.54 5.34 6.85
C PHE A 45 -6.57 6.08 6.00
N ASP A 46 -7.06 5.48 4.93
CA ASP A 46 -8.09 6.10 4.07
C ASP A 46 -9.39 6.36 4.84
N ARG A 47 -9.78 5.46 5.74
CA ARG A 47 -10.97 5.65 6.57
C ARG A 47 -10.83 6.80 7.58
N VAL A 48 -9.68 6.91 8.25
CA VAL A 48 -9.48 7.89 9.33
C VAL A 48 -9.20 9.29 8.80
N TYR A 49 -8.41 9.39 7.74
CA TYR A 49 -7.98 10.68 7.20
C TYR A 49 -8.81 11.14 5.98
N GLY A 50 -9.81 10.35 5.58
CA GLY A 50 -10.50 10.50 4.31
C GLY A 50 -9.62 10.03 3.14
N ASN A 51 -10.12 10.15 1.91
CA ASN A 51 -9.43 9.66 0.71
C ASN A 51 -8.03 10.29 0.60
N CYS A 52 -6.99 9.57 1.07
CA CYS A 52 -5.65 10.11 1.19
C CYS A 52 -4.91 10.08 -0.14
N THR A 53 -5.32 9.17 -1.01
CA THR A 53 -4.80 9.01 -2.35
C THR A 53 -5.95 9.01 -3.35
N ASP A 54 -5.76 9.69 -4.48
CA ASP A 54 -6.75 9.68 -5.57
C ASP A 54 -6.72 8.34 -6.32
N ALA A 55 -5.58 7.66 -6.32
CA ALA A 55 -5.37 6.36 -6.91
C ALA A 55 -4.20 5.62 -6.25
N TYR A 56 -4.19 4.29 -6.31
CA TYR A 56 -3.05 3.46 -5.94
C TYR A 56 -2.90 2.32 -6.94
N GLN A 57 -1.70 1.75 -7.02
CA GLN A 57 -1.43 0.51 -7.74
C GLN A 57 -0.89 -0.53 -6.76
N GLU A 58 -1.35 -1.76 -6.91
CA GLU A 58 -0.92 -2.92 -6.12
C GLU A 58 -0.15 -3.89 -7.00
N LEU A 59 1.04 -4.27 -6.54
CA LEU A 59 1.83 -5.34 -7.13
C LEU A 59 1.94 -6.45 -6.08
N ASN A 60 1.25 -7.56 -6.32
CA ASN A 60 1.21 -8.71 -5.42
C ASN A 60 1.61 -9.99 -6.17
N VAL A 61 2.86 -10.40 -5.97
CA VAL A 61 3.41 -11.61 -6.58
C VAL A 61 2.71 -12.88 -6.09
N HIS A 62 2.24 -12.90 -4.84
CA HIS A 62 1.61 -14.08 -4.24
C HIS A 62 0.24 -14.37 -4.88
N GLU A 63 -0.51 -13.32 -5.22
CA GLU A 63 -1.83 -13.42 -5.88
C GLU A 63 -1.74 -13.27 -7.41
N GLY A 64 -0.57 -12.98 -7.97
CA GLY A 64 -0.39 -12.70 -9.40
C GLY A 64 -1.05 -11.40 -9.87
N ILE A 65 -1.19 -10.41 -8.98
CA ILE A 65 -1.87 -9.13 -9.26
C ILE A 65 -0.85 -8.06 -9.65
N GLY A 66 -1.15 -7.36 -10.74
CA GLY A 66 -0.38 -6.23 -11.25
C GLY A 66 0.92 -6.64 -11.95
N SER A 67 1.56 -5.66 -12.57
CA SER A 67 2.83 -5.84 -13.27
C SER A 67 3.73 -4.62 -13.11
N LEU A 68 5.03 -4.83 -13.34
CA LEU A 68 5.98 -3.72 -13.36
C LEU A 68 5.64 -2.71 -14.47
N ALA A 69 5.13 -3.20 -15.61
CA ALA A 69 4.71 -2.35 -16.72
C ALA A 69 3.55 -1.42 -16.34
N GLU A 70 2.51 -1.95 -15.68
CA GLU A 70 1.37 -1.16 -15.19
C GLU A 70 1.81 -0.16 -14.10
N LEU A 71 2.72 -0.56 -13.20
CA LEU A 71 3.25 0.33 -12.18
C LEU A 71 4.05 1.49 -12.79
N LEU A 72 4.89 1.22 -13.80
CA LEU A 72 5.64 2.23 -14.54
C LEU A 72 4.71 3.18 -15.31
N ALA A 73 3.67 2.64 -15.93
CA ALA A 73 2.64 3.45 -16.59
C ALA A 73 1.89 4.34 -15.59
N PHE A 74 1.62 3.85 -14.37
CA PHE A 74 0.96 4.62 -13.32
C PHE A 74 1.79 5.79 -12.79
N VAL A 75 3.09 5.58 -12.55
CA VAL A 75 3.97 6.65 -12.05
C VAL A 75 4.32 7.70 -13.11
N SER A 76 4.08 7.40 -14.38
CA SER A 76 4.33 8.31 -15.51
C SER A 76 3.12 9.20 -15.86
N GLN A 77 2.00 9.06 -15.15
CA GLN A 77 0.80 9.92 -15.26
C GLN A 77 0.95 11.22 -14.46
#